data_AF-A0A969EM31-F1
#
_entry.id   AF-A0A969EM31-F1
#
_cell.length_a   1.000
_cell.length_b   1.000
_cell.length_c   1.000
_cell.angle_alpha   90.00
_cell.angle_beta   90.00
_cell.angle_gamma   90.00
#
_symmetry.space_group_name_H-M   'P 1'
#
loop_
_entity.id
_entity.type
_entity.pdbx_description
1 polymer ?
#
loop_
_entity_poly.entity_id
_entity_poly.type
_entity_poly.pdbx_seq_one_letter_code
_entity_poly.pdbx_strand_id
1 'polypeptide(L)' 'MPKQTFLNLPEEKRTIIIDAAIDEFAQYGLENASTNRIVANSG' A
#
# COMPACT_ATOMS: atom_id res chain seq x y z
N MET A 1 5.40 -7.86 10.25
CA MET A 1 6.53 -7.25 9.51
C MET A 1 6.32 -7.47 8.02
N PRO A 2 6.61 -6.49 7.14
CA PRO A 2 6.54 -6.67 5.69
C PRO A 2 7.46 -7.80 5.21
N LYS A 3 7.09 -8.47 4.11
CA LYS A 3 7.92 -9.55 3.54
C LYS A 3 9.22 -8.99 2.95
N GLN A 4 10.27 -9.81 2.93
CA GLN A 4 11.56 -9.43 2.33
C GLN A 4 11.41 -9.00 0.85
N THR A 5 10.46 -9.58 0.12
CA THR A 5 10.13 -9.20 -1.26
C THR A 5 9.71 -7.74 -1.38
N PHE A 6 8.96 -7.21 -0.42
CA PHE A 6 8.60 -5.80 -0.37
C PHE A 6 9.80 -4.93 -0.01
N LEU A 7 10.62 -5.35 0.96
CA LEU A 7 11.80 -4.61 1.39
C LEU A 7 12.87 -4.51 0.29
N ASN A 8 12.94 -5.51 -0.60
CA ASN A 8 13.86 -5.54 -1.74
C ASN A 8 13.44 -4.62 -2.90
N LEU A 9 12.25 -4.03 -2.87
CA LEU A 9 11.83 -3.07 -3.90
C LEU A 9 12.69 -1.80 -3.83
N PRO A 10 12.91 -1.12 -4.98
CA PRO A 10 13.42 0.24 -4.98
C PRO A 10 12.60 1.13 -4.06
N GLU A 11 13.25 2.08 -3.41
CA GLU A 11 12.61 2.94 -2.40
C GLU A 11 11.36 3.64 -2.95
N GLU A 12 11.45 4.20 -4.15
CA GLU A 12 10.33 4.85 -4.85
C GLU A 12 9.11 3.92 -4.97
N LYS A 13 9.31 2.66 -5.35
CA LYS A 13 8.21 1.68 -5.44
C LYS A 13 7.61 1.34 -4.08
N ARG A 14 8.44 1.28 -3.03
CA ARG A 14 7.92 1.07 -1.67
C ARG A 14 7.07 2.25 -1.23
N THR A 15 7.53 3.47 -1.49
CA THR A 15 6.83 4.70 -1.13
C THR A 15 5.44 4.75 -1.77
N ILE A 16 5.34 4.48 -3.08
CA ILE A 16 4.06 4.44 -3.80
C ILE A 16 3.06 3.46 -3.16
N ILE A 17 3.52 2.26 -2.79
CA ILE A 17 2.66 1.25 -2.15
C ILE A 17 2.24 1.69 -0.73
N ILE A 18 3.15 2.31 0.03
CA ILE A 18 2.87 2.79 1.38
C ILE A 18 1.86 3.93 1.34
N ASP A 19 2.04 4.90 0.44
CA ASP A 19 1.15 6.05 0.30
C ASP A 19 -0.25 5.61 -0.11
N ALA A 20 -0.36 4.71 -1.09
CA ALA A 20 -1.65 4.13 -1.49
C ALA A 20 -2.35 3.38 -0.35
N ALA A 21 -1.59 2.68 0.52
CA ALA A 21 -2.14 2.03 1.69
C ALA A 21 -2.58 3.05 2.76
N ILE A 22 -1.78 4.10 3.01
CA ILE A 22 -2.12 5.16 3.97
C ILE A 22 -3.43 5.84 3.55
N ASP A 23 -3.55 6.23 2.28
CA ASP A 23 -4.75 6.90 1.77
C ASP A 23 -5.99 6.01 1.89
N GLU A 24 -5.86 4.72 1.56
CA GLU A 24 -6.93 3.75 1.68
C GLU A 24 -7.41 3.61 3.13
N PHE A 25 -6.49 3.41 4.07
CA PHE A 25 -6.85 3.25 5.47
C PHE A 25 -7.34 4.56 6.11
N ALA A 26 -6.83 5.71 5.67
CA ALA A 26 -7.30 7.01 6.12
C ALA A 26 -8.74 7.28 5.67
N GLN A 27 -9.11 6.88 4.44
CA GLN A 27 -10.42 7.15 3.87
C GLN A 27 -11.49 6.14 4.31
N TYR A 28 -11.14 4.85 4.40
CA TYR A 28 -12.12 3.78 4.61
C TYR A 28 -12.01 3.09 5.97
N GLY A 29 -10.93 3.33 6.71
CA GLY A 29 -10.64 2.63 7.96
C GLY A 29 -10.31 1.15 7.75
N LEU A 30 -9.99 0.45 8.84
CA LEU A 30 -9.53 -0.95 8.77
C LEU A 30 -10.58 -1.90 8.19
N GLU A 31 -11.85 -1.75 8.58
CA GLU A 31 -12.91 -2.70 8.22
C GLU A 31 -13.34 -2.58 6.75
N ASN A 32 -13.28 -1.37 6.17
CA ASN A 32 -13.76 -1.13 4.81
C ASN A 32 -12.64 -0.97 3.79
N ALA A 33 -11.37 -1.04 4.20
CA ALA A 33 -10.23 -0.96 3.30
C ALA A 33 -10.20 -2.15 2.31
N SER A 34 -9.77 -1.88 1.08
CA SER A 34 -9.71 -2.86 -0.01
C SER A 34 -8.31 -2.97 -0.58
N THR A 35 -7.75 -4.18 -0.53
CA THR A 35 -6.47 -4.48 -1.18
C THR A 35 -6.50 -4.23 -2.68
N ASN A 36 -7.65 -4.42 -3.34
CA ASN A 36 -7.80 -4.16 -4.78
C ASN A 36 -7.66 -2.66 -5.11
N ARG A 37 -8.16 -1.77 -4.24
CA ARG A 37 -7.99 -0.33 -4.41
C ARG A 37 -6.54 0.09 -4.19
N ILE A 38 -5.88 -0.46 -3.17
CA ILE A 38 -4.45 -0.22 -2.94
C ILE A 38 -3.65 -0.59 -4.18
N VAL A 39 -3.85 -1.80 -4.73
CA VAL A 39 -3.15 -2.26 -5.94
C VAL A 39 -3.43 -1.34 -7.14
N ALA A 40 -4.70 -0.97 -7.37
CA ALA A 40 -5.07 -0.08 -8.47
C ALA A 40 -4.43 1.31 -8.37
N ASN A 41 -4.19 1.79 -7.14
CA ASN A 41 -3.58 3.09 -6.88
C ASN A 41 -2.05 3.04 -6.72
N SER A 42 -1.45 1.85 -6.66
CA SER A 42 0.00 1.67 -6.44
C SER A 42 0.79 1.28 -7.69
N GLY A 43 0.12 1.02 -8.82
CA GLY A 43 0.75 0.69 -10.11
C GLY A 43 1.10 -0.79 -10.30
#